data_AF-A0A950SBV5-F1
#
_entry.id   AF-A0A950SBV5-F1
#
_cell.length_a   1.000
_cell.length_b   1.000
_cell.length_c   1.000
_cell.angle_alpha   90.00
_cell.angle_beta   90.00
_cell.angle_gamma   90.00
#
_symmetry.space_group_name_H-M   'P 1'
#
loop_
_entity.id
_entity.type
_entity.pdbx_description
1 polymer ?
#
loop_
_entity_poly.entity_id
_entity_poly.type
_entity_poly.pdbx_seq_one_letter_code
_entity_poly.pdbx_strand_id
1 'polypeptide(L)'
;MTHEVTFYTRRDCSLCDAAEAAVRAATVLHHLPLSISLVDIDDDPTLQAKFTDDVPVIYVDGVEAFRHRVTADELADWIAKREPRRSLAQETCVPCRGGVSPLKGKELTALAKELGGDWRIIDEHHLEKEFTFPDFAQALAFTNRIGAIAEEQGHHPDIYLAWGKVRVTIWTHKAGGLTRADFVLAAKMDQ
;
A
#
# COMPACT_ATOMS: atom_id res chain seq x y z
N MET A 1 -5.44 13.79 6.14
CA MET A 1 -4.06 13.35 6.46
C MET A 1 -3.15 13.89 5.39
N THR A 2 -1.94 14.35 5.70
CA THR A 2 -1.03 14.92 4.67
C THR A 2 -0.27 13.79 3.97
N HIS A 3 -0.25 13.77 2.64
CA HIS A 3 0.54 12.81 1.86
C HIS A 3 1.96 13.33 1.63
N GLU A 4 2.95 12.47 1.80
CA GLU A 4 4.34 12.82 1.50
C GLU A 4 4.61 12.53 0.02
N VAL A 5 5.07 13.54 -0.71
CA VAL A 5 5.41 13.42 -2.13
C VAL A 5 6.88 13.76 -2.32
N THR A 6 7.67 12.78 -2.72
CA THR A 6 9.09 12.98 -3.04
C THR A 6 9.30 12.93 -4.54
N PHE A 7 9.87 13.99 -5.09
CA PHE A 7 10.33 14.02 -6.47
C PHE A 7 11.82 13.75 -6.50
N TYR A 8 12.22 12.79 -7.33
CA TYR A 8 13.59 12.69 -7.80
C TYR A 8 13.67 13.46 -9.11
N THR A 9 14.38 14.58 -9.08
CA THR A 9 14.54 15.52 -10.19
C THR A 9 16.01 15.56 -10.61
N ARG A 10 16.30 16.32 -11.66
CA ARG A 10 17.67 16.63 -12.10
C ARG A 10 17.72 18.09 -12.53
N ARG A 11 18.94 18.62 -12.70
CA ARG A 11 19.12 19.99 -13.18
C ARG A 11 18.59 20.18 -14.60
N ASP A 12 18.09 21.37 -14.89
CA ASP A 12 17.60 21.79 -16.21
C ASP A 12 16.53 20.86 -16.81
N CYS A 13 15.62 20.34 -15.97
CA CYS A 13 14.60 19.38 -16.34
C CYS A 13 13.21 20.01 -16.46
N SER A 14 12.79 20.36 -17.68
CA SER A 14 11.45 20.93 -17.93
C SER A 14 10.29 19.99 -17.60
N LEU A 15 10.51 18.67 -17.70
CA LEU A 15 9.52 17.67 -17.27
C LEU A 15 9.33 17.67 -15.76
N CYS A 16 10.41 17.93 -15.00
CA CYS A 16 10.38 18.02 -13.56
C CYS A 16 9.55 19.23 -13.11
N ASP A 17 9.77 20.39 -13.74
CA ASP A 17 8.97 21.60 -13.49
C ASP A 17 7.48 21.38 -13.80
N ALA A 18 7.17 20.75 -14.94
CA ALA A 18 5.80 20.50 -15.35
C ALA A 18 5.09 19.53 -14.40
N ALA A 19 5.76 18.46 -13.97
CA ALA A 19 5.21 17.48 -13.04
C ALA A 19 5.02 18.09 -11.64
N GLU A 20 5.98 18.87 -11.14
CA GLU A 20 5.85 19.57 -9.87
C GLU A 20 4.67 20.54 -9.89
N ALA A 21 4.52 21.33 -10.96
CA ALA A 21 3.40 22.24 -11.13
C ALA A 21 2.06 21.50 -11.12
N ALA A 22 1.96 20.34 -11.78
CA ALA A 22 0.76 19.52 -11.79
C ALA A 22 0.40 18.97 -10.40
N VAL A 23 1.39 18.46 -9.64
CA VAL A 23 1.17 17.99 -8.27
C VAL A 23 0.80 19.13 -7.33
N ARG A 24 1.45 20.30 -7.46
CA ARG A 24 1.06 21.50 -6.71
C ARG A 24 -0.37 21.93 -7.04
N ALA A 25 -0.78 21.87 -8.31
CA ALA A 25 -2.16 22.17 -8.70
C ALA A 25 -3.17 21.24 -8.03
N ALA A 26 -2.81 19.97 -7.78
CA ALA A 26 -3.69 19.02 -7.09
C ALA A 26 -4.05 19.45 -5.65
N THR A 27 -3.17 20.20 -4.98
CA THR A 27 -3.47 20.76 -3.63
C THR A 27 -4.63 21.74 -3.66
N VAL A 28 -4.82 22.44 -4.77
CA VAL A 28 -5.87 23.44 -4.96
C VAL A 28 -7.11 22.81 -5.60
N LEU A 29 -6.93 22.09 -6.71
CA LEU A 29 -8.03 21.55 -7.52
C LEU A 29 -8.78 20.41 -6.81
N HIS A 30 -8.06 19.59 -6.03
CA HIS A 30 -8.63 18.44 -5.34
C HIS A 30 -8.55 18.58 -3.81
N HIS A 31 -8.15 19.75 -3.30
CA HIS A 31 -7.97 20.00 -1.87
C HIS A 31 -7.07 18.97 -1.16
N LEU A 32 -6.08 18.43 -1.88
CA LEU A 32 -5.19 17.40 -1.35
C LEU A 32 -4.11 18.03 -0.45
N PRO A 33 -4.05 17.70 0.85
CA PRO A 33 -2.95 18.11 1.70
C PRO A 33 -1.69 17.33 1.33
N LEU A 34 -0.71 17.98 0.68
CA LEU A 34 0.54 17.37 0.25
C LEU A 34 1.75 18.03 0.94
N SER A 35 2.73 17.23 1.35
CA SER A 35 4.06 17.65 1.76
C SER A 35 5.04 17.27 0.66
N ILE A 36 5.57 18.25 -0.07
CA ILE A 36 6.39 18.03 -1.27
C ILE A 36 7.87 18.21 -0.93
N SER A 37 8.69 17.21 -1.26
CA SER A 37 10.15 17.24 -1.17
C SER A 37 10.77 17.02 -2.56
N LEU A 38 11.81 17.77 -2.89
CA LEU A 38 12.56 17.64 -4.14
C LEU A 38 13.97 17.14 -3.83
N VAL A 39 14.42 16.13 -4.58
CA VAL A 39 15.75 15.53 -4.46
C VAL A 39 16.42 15.60 -5.82
N ASP A 40 17.49 16.39 -5.94
CA ASP A 40 18.31 16.44 -7.15
C ASP A 40 19.21 15.19 -7.21
N ILE A 41 18.99 14.33 -8.20
CA ILE A 41 19.78 13.12 -8.37
C ILE A 41 21.22 13.42 -8.80
N ASP A 42 21.49 14.59 -9.36
CA ASP A 42 22.84 14.96 -9.81
C ASP A 42 23.79 15.22 -8.63
N ASP A 43 23.25 15.37 -7.41
CA ASP A 43 24.02 15.51 -6.17
C ASP A 43 24.39 14.15 -5.53
N ASP A 44 23.81 13.03 -5.99
CA ASP A 44 24.06 11.68 -5.45
C ASP A 44 24.36 10.66 -6.57
N PRO A 45 25.60 10.18 -6.70
CA PRO A 45 25.97 9.19 -7.72
C PRO A 45 25.16 7.90 -7.71
N THR A 46 24.65 7.49 -6.54
CA THR A 46 23.80 6.30 -6.39
C THR A 46 22.43 6.54 -7.00
N LEU A 47 21.83 7.71 -6.72
CA LEU A 47 20.55 8.10 -7.29
C LEU A 47 20.66 8.37 -8.79
N GLN A 48 21.77 8.99 -9.23
CA GLN A 48 22.06 9.18 -10.64
C GLN A 48 22.17 7.84 -11.38
N ALA A 49 22.88 6.85 -10.82
CA ALA A 49 22.95 5.52 -11.41
C ALA A 49 21.60 4.79 -11.41
N LYS A 50 20.75 5.02 -10.39
CA LYS A 50 19.43 4.41 -10.27
C LYS A 50 18.42 4.98 -11.26
N PHE A 51 18.37 6.30 -11.39
CA PHE A 51 17.31 6.99 -12.13
C PHE A 51 17.75 7.53 -13.48
N THR A 52 19.04 7.76 -13.70
CA THR A 52 19.64 8.20 -14.96
C THR A 52 18.86 9.35 -15.61
N ASP A 53 18.27 9.14 -16.79
CA ASP A 53 17.46 10.13 -17.49
C ASP A 53 15.95 9.97 -17.24
N ASP A 54 15.53 8.95 -16.48
CA ASP A 54 14.14 8.60 -16.20
C ASP A 54 13.51 9.48 -15.09
N VAL A 55 13.72 10.79 -15.14
CA VAL A 55 13.17 11.77 -14.17
C VAL A 55 12.14 12.70 -14.83
N PRO A 56 11.18 13.27 -14.07
CA PRO A 56 10.96 13.09 -12.64
C PRO A 56 10.44 11.69 -12.28
N VAL A 57 10.93 11.13 -11.17
CA VAL A 57 10.30 9.97 -10.52
C VAL A 57 9.61 10.44 -9.26
N ILE A 58 8.32 10.14 -9.16
CA ILE A 58 7.47 10.66 -8.09
C ILE A 58 7.09 9.50 -7.17
N TYR A 59 7.46 9.63 -5.91
CA TYR A 59 7.05 8.74 -4.84
C TYR A 59 5.95 9.43 -4.03
N VAL A 60 4.86 8.71 -3.76
CA VAL A 60 3.79 9.16 -2.87
C VAL A 60 3.72 8.18 -1.71
N ASP A 61 3.91 8.68 -0.49
CA ASP A 61 3.94 7.90 0.74
C ASP A 61 4.91 6.71 0.69
N GLY A 62 6.08 6.94 0.08
CA GLY A 62 7.13 5.92 -0.06
C GLY A 62 6.95 4.93 -1.22
N VAL A 63 5.85 5.01 -1.97
CA VAL A 63 5.62 4.16 -3.15
C VAL A 63 5.86 4.94 -4.43
N GLU A 64 6.63 4.37 -5.35
CA GLU A 64 6.80 4.94 -6.69
C GLU A 64 5.46 4.98 -7.43
N ALA A 65 4.96 6.18 -7.68
CA ALA A 65 3.62 6.42 -8.20
C ALA A 65 3.64 6.76 -9.69
N PHE A 66 4.58 7.60 -10.13
CA PHE A 66 4.63 8.12 -11.49
C PHE A 66 6.07 8.31 -11.98
N ARG A 67 6.24 8.27 -13.31
CA ARG A 67 7.49 8.65 -14.00
C ARG A 67 7.18 9.60 -15.14
N HIS A 68 8.07 10.57 -15.34
CA HIS A 68 8.08 11.58 -16.41
C HIS A 68 6.94 12.59 -16.38
N ARG A 69 5.70 12.16 -16.14
CA ARG A 69 4.50 12.98 -16.18
C ARG A 69 3.49 12.52 -15.14
N VAL A 70 2.71 13.49 -14.68
CA VAL A 70 1.54 13.31 -13.84
C VAL A 70 0.65 14.53 -14.04
N THR A 71 -0.66 14.33 -14.01
CA THR A 71 -1.65 15.41 -13.93
C THR A 71 -2.26 15.47 -12.53
N ALA A 72 -2.91 16.60 -12.19
CA ALA A 72 -3.58 16.74 -10.91
C ALA A 72 -4.66 15.66 -10.70
N ASP A 73 -5.45 15.38 -11.75
CA ASP A 73 -6.49 14.35 -11.73
C ASP A 73 -5.89 12.94 -11.56
N GLU A 74 -4.82 12.61 -12.29
CA GLU A 74 -4.15 11.31 -12.16
C GLU A 74 -3.60 11.08 -10.74
N LEU A 75 -3.01 12.12 -10.13
CA LEU A 75 -2.55 12.04 -8.74
C LEU A 75 -3.73 11.85 -7.78
N ALA A 76 -4.80 12.62 -7.94
CA ALA A 76 -5.99 12.53 -7.09
C ALA A 76 -6.63 11.14 -7.18
N ASP A 77 -6.79 10.61 -8.39
CA ASP A 77 -7.31 9.26 -8.63
C ASP A 77 -6.41 8.19 -8.02
N TRP A 78 -5.09 8.34 -8.12
CA TRP A 78 -4.14 7.41 -7.52
C TRP A 78 -4.23 7.40 -6.00
N ILE A 79 -4.29 8.59 -5.38
CA ILE A 79 -4.43 8.75 -3.93
C ILE A 79 -5.78 8.18 -3.48
N ALA A 80 -6.89 8.54 -4.12
CA ALA A 80 -8.23 8.09 -3.75
C ALA A 80 -8.38 6.55 -3.84
N LYS A 81 -7.70 5.90 -4.78
CA LYS A 81 -7.69 4.42 -4.89
C LYS A 81 -6.91 3.73 -3.77
N ARG A 82 -6.01 4.44 -3.09
CA ARG A 82 -5.08 3.89 -2.09
C ARG A 82 -5.34 4.37 -0.66
N GLU A 83 -5.96 5.53 -0.49
CA GLU A 83 -6.33 6.12 0.80
C GLU A 83 -7.16 5.17 1.68
N PRO A 84 -8.22 4.50 1.18
CA PRO A 84 -9.03 3.61 2.00
C PRO A 84 -8.21 2.46 2.60
N ARG A 85 -7.32 1.86 1.81
CA ARG A 85 -6.40 0.82 2.28
C ARG A 85 -5.42 1.37 3.32
N ARG A 86 -4.91 2.58 3.12
CA ARG A 86 -3.97 3.21 4.06
C ARG A 86 -4.64 3.50 5.40
N SER A 87 -5.91 3.91 5.40
CA SER A 87 -6.71 4.07 6.62
C SER A 87 -6.80 2.76 7.41
N LEU A 88 -7.17 1.65 6.76
CA LEU A 88 -7.16 0.33 7.40
C LEU A 88 -5.78 -0.04 7.92
N ALA A 89 -4.73 0.19 7.15
CA ALA A 89 -3.37 -0.18 7.52
C ALA A 89 -2.79 0.64 8.69
N GLN A 90 -3.34 1.81 9.00
CA GLN A 90 -2.96 2.63 10.15
C GLN A 90 -3.65 2.22 11.45
N GLU A 91 -4.73 1.46 11.38
CA GLU A 91 -5.40 0.94 12.57
C GLU A 91 -4.51 -0.08 13.30
N THR A 92 -4.69 -0.18 14.61
CA THR A 92 -4.11 -1.29 15.39
C THR A 92 -5.10 -2.43 15.39
N CYS A 93 -4.64 -3.66 15.13
CA CYS A 93 -5.50 -4.82 15.28
C CYS A 93 -6.00 -4.89 16.73
N VAL A 94 -7.32 -4.89 16.92
CA VAL A 94 -7.89 -5.19 18.22
C VAL A 94 -7.59 -6.67 18.49
N PRO A 95 -6.85 -7.02 19.56
CA PRO A 95 -6.49 -8.40 19.83
C PRO A 95 -7.72 -9.28 19.86
N CYS A 96 -7.59 -10.52 19.41
CA CYS A 96 -8.65 -11.52 19.42
C CYS A 96 -9.12 -11.81 20.87
N ARG A 97 -9.99 -10.95 21.42
CA ARG A 97 -10.76 -11.20 22.63
C ARG A 97 -12.04 -11.89 22.16
N GLY A 98 -12.33 -13.06 22.73
CA GLY A 98 -13.55 -13.79 22.37
C GLY A 98 -14.80 -12.92 22.60
N GLY A 99 -15.87 -13.19 21.86
CA GLY A 99 -17.15 -12.47 21.98
C GLY A 99 -17.46 -11.49 20.85
N VAL A 100 -16.61 -11.37 19.83
CA VAL A 100 -16.92 -10.63 18.60
C VAL A 100 -17.55 -11.59 17.59
N SER A 101 -18.73 -11.23 17.08
CA SER A 101 -19.39 -11.98 16.00
C SER A 101 -18.71 -11.71 14.65
N PRO A 102 -18.55 -12.73 13.79
CA PRO A 102 -18.07 -12.53 12.43
C PRO A 102 -18.94 -11.56 11.64
N LEU A 103 -18.30 -10.74 10.83
CA LEU A 103 -18.94 -9.86 9.85
C LEU A 103 -19.64 -10.67 8.76
N LYS A 104 -20.73 -10.12 8.21
CA LYS A 104 -21.54 -10.75 7.16
C LYS A 104 -22.10 -9.73 6.17
N GLY A 105 -22.42 -10.19 4.95
CA GLY A 105 -23.14 -9.42 3.94
C GLY A 105 -22.54 -8.05 3.63
N LYS A 106 -23.33 -6.98 3.81
CA LYS A 106 -22.97 -5.62 3.37
C LYS A 106 -21.71 -5.08 4.07
N GLU A 107 -21.47 -5.42 5.32
CA GLU A 107 -20.29 -4.97 6.06
C GLU A 107 -19.00 -5.54 5.46
N LEU A 108 -19.03 -6.82 5.07
CA LEU A 108 -17.92 -7.47 4.37
C LEU A 108 -17.66 -6.81 3.01
N THR A 109 -18.70 -6.54 2.23
CA THR A 109 -18.55 -5.89 0.92
C THR A 109 -17.95 -4.50 1.04
N ALA A 110 -18.34 -3.71 2.04
CA ALA A 110 -17.79 -2.39 2.28
C ALA A 110 -16.29 -2.46 2.64
N LEU A 111 -15.92 -3.34 3.56
CA LEU A 111 -14.53 -3.55 3.97
C LEU A 111 -13.66 -4.14 2.86
N ALA A 112 -14.19 -5.04 2.02
CA ALA A 112 -13.47 -5.54 0.86
C ALA A 112 -13.18 -4.44 -0.16
N LYS A 113 -14.12 -3.51 -0.35
CA LYS A 113 -13.92 -2.35 -1.21
C LYS A 113 -12.88 -1.39 -0.62
N GLU A 114 -12.89 -1.19 0.70
CA GLU A 114 -11.92 -0.36 1.43
C GLU A 114 -10.51 -0.96 1.37
N LEU A 115 -10.37 -2.27 1.59
CA LEU A 115 -9.11 -3.01 1.46
C LEU A 115 -8.59 -2.98 0.03
N GLY A 116 -9.47 -3.26 -0.93
CA GLY A 116 -9.12 -3.39 -2.35
C GLY A 116 -7.97 -4.39 -2.58
N GLY A 117 -7.29 -4.24 -3.71
CA GLY A 117 -6.23 -5.17 -4.10
C GLY A 117 -6.80 -6.55 -4.41
N ASP A 118 -5.94 -7.51 -4.73
CA ASP A 118 -6.39 -8.83 -5.16
C ASP A 118 -6.82 -9.74 -3.99
N TRP A 119 -7.25 -9.16 -2.86
CA TRP A 119 -7.80 -9.88 -1.71
C TRP A 119 -9.21 -10.36 -2.01
N ARG A 120 -9.44 -11.67 -1.82
CA ARG A 120 -10.73 -12.31 -2.06
C ARG A 120 -11.36 -12.74 -0.75
N ILE A 121 -12.65 -12.48 -0.59
CA ILE A 121 -13.44 -13.10 0.48
C ILE A 121 -13.87 -14.49 -0.01
N ILE A 122 -13.50 -15.52 0.73
CA ILE A 122 -13.88 -16.90 0.46
C ILE A 122 -14.98 -17.30 1.45
N ASP A 123 -16.16 -17.65 0.91
CA ASP A 123 -17.33 -18.15 1.64
C ASP A 123 -17.78 -17.30 2.85
N GLU A 124 -17.56 -15.98 2.78
CA GLU A 124 -17.77 -15.05 3.91
C GLU A 124 -17.08 -15.49 5.22
N HIS A 125 -15.98 -16.25 5.10
CA HIS A 125 -15.28 -16.85 6.23
C HIS A 125 -13.86 -16.30 6.40
N HIS A 126 -13.12 -16.13 5.31
CA HIS A 126 -11.73 -15.70 5.36
C HIS A 126 -11.34 -14.85 4.14
N LEU A 127 -10.25 -14.10 4.29
CA LEU A 127 -9.59 -13.39 3.21
C LEU A 127 -8.48 -14.28 2.64
N GLU A 128 -8.29 -14.25 1.33
CA GLU A 128 -7.18 -14.93 0.65
C GLU A 128 -6.55 -14.02 -0.41
N LYS A 129 -5.22 -13.96 -0.46
CA LYS A 129 -4.46 -13.33 -1.55
C LYS A 129 -3.21 -14.13 -1.87
N GLU A 130 -2.86 -14.18 -3.15
CA GLU A 130 -1.62 -14.77 -3.65
C GLU A 130 -0.67 -13.66 -4.15
N PHE A 131 0.57 -13.71 -3.68
CA PHE A 131 1.66 -12.83 -4.07
C PHE A 131 2.68 -13.63 -4.86
N THR A 132 3.15 -13.08 -5.98
CA THR A 132 4.11 -13.74 -6.88
C THR A 132 5.46 -13.02 -6.84
N PHE A 133 6.53 -13.81 -6.93
CA PHE A 133 7.92 -13.38 -6.83
C PHE A 133 8.76 -14.14 -7.87
N PRO A 134 9.88 -13.58 -8.33
CA PRO A 134 10.72 -14.24 -9.33
C PRO A 134 11.48 -15.47 -8.78
N ASP A 135 11.66 -15.57 -7.46
CA ASP A 135 12.39 -16.66 -6.82
C ASP A 135 11.89 -16.96 -5.39
N PHE A 136 12.39 -18.05 -4.78
CA PHE A 136 12.04 -18.44 -3.41
C PHE A 136 12.63 -17.52 -2.34
N ALA A 137 13.80 -16.92 -2.57
CA ALA A 137 14.44 -16.06 -1.57
C ALA A 137 13.61 -14.79 -1.32
N GLN A 138 13.07 -14.19 -2.39
CA GLN A 138 12.18 -13.03 -2.31
C GLN A 138 10.83 -13.38 -1.72
N ALA A 139 10.27 -14.55 -2.05
CA ALA A 139 9.05 -15.05 -1.43
C ALA A 139 9.23 -15.26 0.09
N LEU A 140 10.33 -15.91 0.51
CA LEU A 140 10.66 -16.10 1.92
C LEU A 140 10.88 -14.76 2.65
N ALA A 141 11.58 -13.82 2.03
CA ALA A 141 11.79 -12.49 2.59
C ALA A 141 10.46 -11.75 2.82
N PHE A 142 9.50 -11.88 1.89
CA PHE A 142 8.16 -11.34 2.07
C PHE A 142 7.39 -12.05 3.19
N THR A 143 7.45 -13.39 3.26
CA THR A 143 6.86 -14.15 4.37
C THR A 143 7.38 -13.69 5.73
N ASN A 144 8.67 -13.42 5.87
CA ASN A 144 9.24 -12.91 7.13
C ASN A 144 8.72 -11.51 7.49
N ARG A 145 8.51 -10.63 6.50
CA ARG A 145 7.89 -9.31 6.74
C ARG A 145 6.46 -9.45 7.24
N ILE A 146 5.68 -10.33 6.61
CA ILE A 146 4.31 -10.66 7.05
C ILE A 146 4.33 -11.17 8.50
N GLY A 147 5.25 -12.08 8.82
CA GLY A 147 5.42 -12.60 10.18
C GLY A 147 5.69 -11.49 11.21
N ALA A 148 6.58 -10.55 10.90
CA ALA A 148 6.87 -9.43 11.79
C ALA A 148 5.65 -8.52 12.03
N ILE A 149 4.87 -8.23 10.97
CA ILE A 149 3.62 -7.47 11.07
C ILE A 149 2.61 -8.22 11.94
N ALA A 150 2.46 -9.53 11.73
CA ALA A 150 1.52 -10.36 12.50
C ALA A 150 1.83 -10.36 14.00
N GLU A 151 3.10 -10.50 14.37
CA GLU A 151 3.55 -10.43 15.78
C GLU A 151 3.32 -9.05 16.40
N GLU A 152 3.66 -7.97 15.68
CA GLU A 152 3.41 -6.60 16.15
C GLU A 152 1.92 -6.35 16.42
N GLN A 153 1.05 -6.89 15.55
CA GLN A 153 -0.39 -6.73 15.64
C GLN A 153 -1.06 -7.74 16.59
N GLY A 154 -0.35 -8.78 17.03
CA GLY A 154 -0.92 -9.89 17.82
C GLY A 154 -2.04 -10.63 17.10
N HIS A 155 -2.00 -10.67 15.76
CA HIS A 155 -2.99 -11.32 14.91
C HIS A 155 -2.30 -12.04 13.77
N HIS A 156 -2.52 -13.35 13.66
CA HIS A 156 -1.65 -14.24 12.89
C HIS A 156 -2.40 -14.83 11.70
N PRO A 157 -1.89 -14.69 10.46
CA PRO A 157 -2.45 -15.34 9.29
C PRO A 157 -1.92 -16.76 9.13
N ASP A 158 -2.60 -17.54 8.30
CA ASP A 158 -2.04 -18.76 7.72
C ASP A 158 -1.24 -18.39 6.45
N ILE A 159 -0.01 -18.88 6.36
CA ILE A 159 0.91 -18.57 5.26
C ILE A 159 1.35 -19.85 4.56
N TYR A 160 1.13 -19.91 3.25
CA TYR A 160 1.67 -20.93 2.37
C TYR A 160 2.79 -20.35 1.50
N LEU A 161 4.02 -20.79 1.73
CA LEU A 161 5.22 -20.41 0.97
C LEU A 161 5.60 -21.49 -0.04
N ALA A 162 5.84 -21.09 -1.29
CA ALA A 162 6.36 -21.94 -2.36
C ALA A 162 7.33 -21.15 -3.27
N TRP A 163 7.96 -21.82 -4.24
CA TRP A 163 8.86 -21.17 -5.18
C TRP A 163 8.16 -20.02 -5.92
N GLY A 164 8.65 -18.79 -5.72
CA GLY A 164 8.09 -17.58 -6.35
C GLY A 164 6.66 -17.25 -5.92
N LYS A 165 6.18 -17.76 -4.78
CA LYS A 165 4.78 -17.61 -4.37
C LYS A 165 4.59 -17.57 -2.86
N VAL A 166 3.77 -16.64 -2.40
CA VAL A 166 3.24 -16.60 -1.03
C VAL A 166 1.73 -16.45 -1.10
N ARG A 167 0.99 -17.40 -0.53
CA ARG A 167 -0.45 -17.29 -0.35
C ARG A 167 -0.77 -17.05 1.12
N VAL A 168 -1.58 -16.04 1.38
CA VAL A 168 -1.94 -15.60 2.72
C VAL A 168 -3.44 -15.81 2.91
N THR A 169 -3.80 -16.45 4.01
CA THR A 169 -5.18 -16.68 4.42
C THR A 169 -5.41 -16.07 5.80
N ILE A 170 -6.42 -15.22 5.96
CA ILE A 170 -6.63 -14.45 7.19
C ILE A 170 -8.08 -14.58 7.67
N TRP A 171 -8.24 -14.96 8.94
CA TRP A 171 -9.50 -14.87 9.66
C TRP A 171 -9.27 -14.88 11.19
N THR A 172 -10.28 -14.46 11.92
CA THR A 172 -10.25 -14.47 13.38
C THR A 172 -10.73 -15.82 13.92
N HIS A 173 -9.81 -16.73 14.27
CA HIS A 173 -10.14 -18.07 14.77
C HIS A 173 -11.14 -18.08 15.93
N LYS A 174 -10.99 -17.17 16.90
CA LYS A 174 -11.88 -17.09 18.07
C LYS A 174 -13.30 -16.61 17.74
N ALA A 175 -13.48 -15.87 16.65
CA ALA A 175 -14.78 -15.45 16.15
C ALA A 175 -15.40 -16.52 15.23
N GLY A 176 -14.56 -17.36 14.62
CA GLY A 176 -15.00 -18.34 13.60
C GLY A 176 -15.31 -17.70 12.26
N GLY A 177 -14.64 -16.60 11.91
CA GLY A 177 -14.79 -15.92 10.62
C GLY A 177 -14.12 -14.55 10.61
N LEU A 178 -14.49 -13.73 9.62
CA LEU A 178 -13.92 -12.41 9.41
C LEU A 178 -14.37 -11.38 10.44
N THR A 179 -13.43 -10.58 10.93
CA THR A 179 -13.63 -9.37 11.71
C THR A 179 -12.87 -8.22 11.05
N ARG A 180 -13.09 -6.97 11.50
CA ARG A 180 -12.35 -5.81 10.96
C ARG A 180 -10.83 -5.97 11.11
N ALA A 181 -10.36 -6.66 12.16
CA ALA A 181 -8.94 -6.91 12.38
C ALA A 181 -8.28 -7.69 11.23
N ASP A 182 -9.04 -8.58 10.57
CA ASP A 182 -8.55 -9.33 9.41
C ASP A 182 -8.26 -8.41 8.20
N PHE A 183 -9.12 -7.40 7.98
CA PHE A 183 -8.93 -6.40 6.91
C PHE A 183 -7.82 -5.40 7.24
N VAL A 184 -7.68 -5.00 8.50
CA VAL A 184 -6.57 -4.16 8.98
C VAL A 184 -5.24 -4.87 8.76
N LEU A 185 -5.16 -6.15 9.14
CA LEU A 185 -3.96 -6.95 8.96
C LEU A 185 -3.62 -7.16 7.47
N ALA A 186 -4.62 -7.48 6.63
CA ALA A 186 -4.48 -7.58 5.18
C ALA A 186 -3.97 -6.27 4.55
N ALA A 187 -4.50 -5.12 4.99
CA ALA A 187 -4.09 -3.82 4.49
C ALA A 187 -2.64 -3.47 4.85
N LYS A 188 -2.15 -3.86 6.04
CA LYS A 188 -0.75 -3.71 6.45
C LYS A 188 0.20 -4.56 5.61
N MET A 189 -0.21 -5.78 5.25
CA MET A 189 0.62 -6.68 4.43
C MET A 189 0.77 -6.21 2.97
N ASP A 190 -0.15 -5.36 2.51
CA ASP A 190 -0.15 -4.79 1.16
C ASP A 190 0.68 -3.50 1.01
N GLN A 191 1.31 -3.03 2.10
CA GLN A 191 2.21 -1.86 2.08
C GLN A 191 3.59 -2.18 1.49
#